data_AF-A0A2S6RG59-F1
#
_entry.id   AF-A0A2S6RG59-F1
#
_cell.length_a   1.000
_cell.length_b   1.000
_cell.length_c   1.000
_cell.angle_alpha   90.00
_cell.angle_beta   90.00
_cell.angle_gamma   90.00
#
_symmetry.space_group_name_H-M   'P 1'
#
loop_
_entity.id
_entity.type
_entity.pdbx_description
1 polymer ?
#
loop_
_entity_poly.entity_id
_entity_poly.type
_entity_poly.pdbx_seq_one_letter_code
_entity_poly.pdbx_strand_id
1 'polypeptide(L)'
;MLINAHWLKKNIKKSNLKILDCSWYLPNSKRNAKKEFINMRIPGAIFFDIDDICDKKSNFPHMLPSYKYFENKISDLGINTEDILVIYCKEGVLSSPRVWWMFKYFGHKEVFVLNGGLKAWMLANGMINYGPINIKKTKYKVKRVNVNFNSTYEEIMEMKKYKERFNILDARPKNRFLELEEEPRENIGRGK
;
A
#
# COMPACT_ATOMS: atom_id res chain seq x y z
N MET A 1 2.13 -9.19 -11.02
CA MET A 1 2.25 -8.52 -9.71
C MET A 1 3.48 -7.63 -9.65
N LEU A 2 4.69 -8.13 -9.96
CA LEU A 2 5.91 -7.32 -9.94
C LEU A 2 6.26 -6.76 -11.33
N ILE A 3 6.86 -5.58 -11.37
CA ILE A 3 7.56 -5.03 -12.53
C ILE A 3 8.96 -4.54 -12.12
N ASN A 4 9.90 -4.48 -13.06
CA ASN A 4 11.24 -3.95 -12.80
C ASN A 4 11.37 -2.48 -13.20
N ALA A 5 12.46 -1.84 -12.74
CA ALA A 5 12.73 -0.43 -13.03
C ALA A 5 12.91 -0.14 -14.52
N HIS A 6 13.46 -1.08 -15.30
CA HIS A 6 13.66 -0.90 -16.75
C HIS A 6 12.32 -0.79 -17.49
N TRP A 7 11.35 -1.65 -17.14
CA TRP A 7 10.00 -1.56 -17.69
C TRP A 7 9.36 -0.23 -17.33
N LEU A 8 9.46 0.20 -16.06
CA LEU A 8 8.90 1.50 -15.65
C LEU A 8 9.52 2.64 -16.44
N LYS A 9 10.84 2.64 -16.62
CA LYS A 9 11.57 3.69 -17.35
C LYS A 9 11.13 3.77 -18.81
N LYS A 10 10.90 2.64 -19.46
CA LYS A 10 10.37 2.58 -20.83
C LYS A 10 8.92 3.08 -20.96
N ASN A 11 8.13 2.96 -19.90
CA ASN A 11 6.68 3.21 -19.93
C ASN A 11 6.24 4.48 -19.17
N ILE A 12 7.16 5.20 -18.51
CA ILE A 12 6.85 6.31 -17.58
C ILE A 12 6.05 7.46 -18.21
N LYS A 13 6.09 7.62 -19.54
CA LYS A 13 5.37 8.67 -20.27
C LYS A 13 3.94 8.29 -20.66
N LYS A 14 3.47 7.07 -20.36
CA LYS A 14 2.10 6.65 -20.64
C LYS A 14 1.11 7.49 -19.82
N SER A 15 0.13 8.07 -20.48
CA SER A 15 -0.85 8.97 -19.84
C SER A 15 -1.77 8.27 -18.83
N ASN A 16 -2.03 6.98 -19.05
CA ASN A 16 -2.82 6.13 -18.14
C ASN A 16 -1.96 5.41 -17.09
N LEU A 17 -0.66 5.69 -16.98
CA LEU A 17 0.19 5.09 -15.96
C LEU A 17 0.32 6.04 -14.75
N LYS A 18 -0.02 5.54 -13.57
CA LYS A 18 0.10 6.26 -12.30
C LYS A 18 1.11 5.56 -11.40
N ILE A 19 2.02 6.36 -10.84
CA ILE A 19 3.07 5.86 -9.97
C ILE A 19 2.73 6.31 -8.55
N LEU A 20 2.68 5.37 -7.61
CA LEU A 20 2.30 5.62 -6.22
C LEU A 20 3.48 5.34 -5.30
N ASP A 21 3.96 6.38 -4.62
CA ASP A 21 4.82 6.22 -3.46
C ASP A 21 3.95 5.94 -2.25
N CYS A 22 4.04 4.74 -1.70
CA CYS A 22 3.28 4.32 -0.53
C CYS A 22 4.18 4.11 0.69
N SER A 23 5.35 4.75 0.71
CA SER A 23 6.28 4.66 1.82
C SER A 23 5.57 4.94 3.13
N TRP A 24 5.74 4.03 4.08
CA TRP A 24 5.20 4.12 5.41
C TRP A 24 6.25 3.56 6.36
N TYR A 25 6.36 4.17 7.54
CA TYR A 25 7.34 3.76 8.54
C TYR A 25 6.65 3.55 9.88
N LEU A 26 7.19 2.65 10.69
CA LEU A 26 6.70 2.46 12.05
C LEU A 26 6.80 3.78 12.84
N PRO A 27 5.89 4.04 13.79
CA PRO A 27 5.89 5.28 14.58
C PRO A 27 7.23 5.56 15.27
N ASN A 28 7.92 4.52 15.73
CA ASN A 28 9.22 4.62 16.41
C ASN A 28 10.40 4.95 15.47
N SER A 29 10.23 4.93 14.15
CA SER A 29 11.29 5.21 13.18
C SER A 29 11.74 6.68 13.16
N LYS A 30 10.93 7.61 13.70
CA LYS A 30 11.12 9.07 13.62
C LYS A 30 11.24 9.61 12.19
N ARG A 31 10.73 8.87 11.20
CA ARG A 31 10.76 9.26 9.78
C ARG A 31 9.42 9.82 9.33
N ASN A 32 9.47 10.67 8.32
CA ASN A 32 8.28 11.29 7.74
C ASN A 32 8.23 10.97 6.23
N ALA A 33 7.42 9.99 5.87
CA ALA A 33 7.31 9.51 4.49
C ALA A 33 6.86 10.60 3.51
N LYS A 34 5.90 11.45 3.90
CA LYS A 34 5.42 12.55 3.05
C LYS A 34 6.50 13.59 2.77
N LYS A 35 7.27 13.97 3.80
CA LYS A 35 8.42 14.88 3.65
C LYS A 35 9.48 14.25 2.77
N GLU A 36 9.77 12.96 2.96
CA GLU A 36 10.73 12.23 2.14
C GLU A 36 10.31 12.14 0.67
N PHE A 37 9.02 11.95 0.38
CA PHE A 37 8.45 11.96 -0.98
C PHE A 37 8.59 13.33 -1.67
N ILE A 38 8.35 14.42 -0.95
CA ILE A 38 8.57 15.78 -1.45
C ILE A 38 10.06 15.98 -1.77
N ASN A 39 10.94 15.44 -0.92
CA ASN A 39 12.38 15.58 -1.05
C ASN A 39 13.04 14.65 -2.07
N MET A 40 12.40 13.57 -2.51
CA MET A 40 12.89 12.70 -3.57
C MET A 40 11.83 11.66 -3.96
N ARG A 41 11.44 11.62 -5.24
CA ARG A 41 10.47 10.65 -5.77
C ARG A 41 10.71 10.33 -7.24
N ILE A 42 10.08 9.25 -7.72
CA ILE A 42 9.98 8.96 -9.16
C ILE A 42 9.17 10.07 -9.86
N PRO A 43 9.56 10.53 -11.06
CA PRO A 43 8.82 11.54 -11.82
C PRO A 43 7.35 11.13 -12.03
N GLY A 44 6.43 12.06 -11.80
CA GLY A 44 4.99 11.79 -11.89
C GLY A 44 4.41 10.95 -10.76
N ALA A 45 5.21 10.54 -9.77
CA ALA A 45 4.70 9.81 -8.62
C ALA A 45 3.79 10.68 -7.75
N ILE A 46 2.81 10.03 -7.14
CA ILE A 46 1.84 10.58 -6.20
C ILE A 46 2.02 9.88 -4.86
N PHE A 47 1.91 10.62 -3.75
CA PHE A 47 2.01 10.04 -2.42
C PHE A 47 0.67 9.38 -2.04
N PHE A 48 0.75 8.10 -1.67
CA PHE A 48 -0.35 7.31 -1.13
C PHE A 48 -0.17 7.20 0.38
N ASP A 49 -0.97 7.94 1.11
CA ASP A 49 -0.92 7.97 2.57
C ASP A 49 -1.79 6.83 3.14
N ILE A 50 -1.15 5.76 3.62
CA ILE A 50 -1.84 4.60 4.20
C ILE A 50 -2.52 4.96 5.51
N ASP A 51 -1.95 5.90 6.27
CA ASP A 51 -2.57 6.36 7.50
C ASP A 51 -3.85 7.12 7.17
N ASP A 52 -3.87 7.97 6.14
CA ASP A 52 -5.08 8.68 5.68
C ASP A 52 -6.10 7.74 5.01
N ILE A 53 -5.66 6.82 4.16
CA ILE A 53 -6.53 5.93 3.36
C ILE A 53 -6.76 4.60 4.10
N CYS A 54 -7.33 4.71 5.30
CA CYS A 54 -7.78 3.58 6.11
C CYS A 54 -9.10 3.90 6.83
N ASP A 55 -9.70 2.92 7.50
CA ASP A 55 -10.87 3.16 8.34
C ASP A 55 -10.49 3.90 9.63
N LYS A 56 -10.78 5.19 9.64
CA LYS A 56 -10.54 6.10 10.78
C LYS A 56 -11.44 5.87 11.98
N LYS A 57 -12.49 5.04 11.86
CA LYS A 57 -13.41 4.73 12.95
C LYS A 57 -13.03 3.47 13.71
N SER A 58 -12.10 2.68 13.18
CA SER A 58 -11.66 1.45 13.82
C SER A 58 -10.70 1.74 14.97
N ASN A 59 -10.79 0.94 16.04
CA ASN A 59 -9.79 0.91 17.10
C ASN A 59 -8.50 0.18 16.67
N PHE A 60 -8.53 -0.51 15.53
CA PHE A 60 -7.40 -1.25 14.98
C PHE A 60 -6.69 -0.45 13.88
N PRO A 61 -5.35 -0.50 13.82
CA PRO A 61 -4.60 0.26 12.84
C PRO A 61 -4.80 -0.27 11.43
N HIS A 62 -4.79 0.65 10.45
CA HIS A 62 -4.74 0.35 9.02
C HIS A 62 -5.87 -0.54 8.49
N MET A 63 -7.05 -0.53 9.11
CA MET A 63 -8.20 -1.27 8.63
C MET A 63 -8.67 -0.78 7.24
N LEU A 64 -9.27 -1.67 6.46
CA LEU A 64 -9.80 -1.31 5.13
C LEU A 64 -10.82 -0.17 5.26
N PRO A 65 -10.69 0.91 4.48
CA PRO A 65 -11.71 1.95 4.46
C PRO A 65 -13.02 1.45 3.83
N SER A 66 -14.11 2.18 4.03
CA SER A 66 -15.31 1.97 3.21
C SER A 66 -15.01 2.24 1.73
N TYR A 67 -15.70 1.55 0.82
CA TYR A 67 -15.50 1.76 -0.62
C TYR A 67 -15.74 3.23 -1.03
N LYS A 68 -16.72 3.92 -0.42
CA LYS A 68 -16.99 5.34 -0.71
C LYS A 68 -15.82 6.23 -0.30
N TYR A 69 -15.23 5.97 0.87
CA TYR A 69 -14.08 6.74 1.33
C TYR A 69 -12.86 6.48 0.45
N PHE A 70 -12.63 5.21 0.08
CA PHE A 70 -11.60 4.84 -0.89
C PHE A 70 -11.80 5.56 -2.22
N GLU A 71 -12.99 5.51 -2.83
CA GLU A 71 -13.30 6.22 -4.09
C GLU A 71 -12.96 7.70 -4.02
N ASN A 72 -13.36 8.38 -2.94
CA ASN A 72 -13.10 9.80 -2.77
C ASN A 72 -11.59 10.09 -2.67
N LYS A 73 -10.86 9.34 -1.83
CA LYS A 73 -9.41 9.52 -1.68
C LYS A 73 -8.65 9.21 -2.96
N ILE A 74 -8.98 8.14 -3.66
CA ILE A 74 -8.33 7.77 -4.93
C ILE A 74 -8.65 8.79 -6.04
N SER A 75 -9.86 9.35 -6.04
CA SER A 75 -10.24 10.46 -6.92
C SER A 75 -9.42 11.72 -6.64
N ASP A 76 -9.17 12.04 -5.36
CA ASP A 76 -8.32 13.16 -4.96
C ASP A 76 -6.85 12.98 -5.40
N LEU A 77 -6.39 11.73 -5.51
CA LEU A 77 -5.07 11.39 -6.06
C LEU A 77 -5.01 11.42 -7.60
N GLY A 78 -6.12 11.72 -8.29
CA GLY A 78 -6.13 11.87 -9.75
C GLY A 78 -5.95 10.54 -10.50
N ILE A 79 -6.44 9.46 -9.91
CA ILE A 79 -6.41 8.09 -10.46
C ILE A 79 -7.78 7.73 -11.05
N ASN A 80 -7.81 7.19 -12.26
CA ASN A 80 -9.00 6.65 -12.90
C ASN A 80 -9.11 5.13 -12.70
N THR A 81 -10.30 4.58 -12.92
CA THR A 81 -10.56 3.15 -12.72
C THR A 81 -9.78 2.22 -13.67
N GLU A 82 -9.38 2.70 -14.86
CA GLU A 82 -8.59 1.94 -15.84
C GLU A 82 -7.09 2.32 -15.87
N ASP A 83 -6.63 3.15 -14.93
CA ASP A 83 -5.20 3.50 -14.88
C ASP A 83 -4.36 2.25 -14.56
N ILE A 84 -3.15 2.20 -15.10
CA ILE A 84 -2.13 1.22 -14.74
C ILE A 84 -1.38 1.77 -13.53
N LEU A 85 -1.44 1.05 -12.41
CA LEU A 85 -0.81 1.48 -11.16
C LEU A 85 0.53 0.78 -10.95
N VAL A 86 1.56 1.58 -10.70
CA VAL A 86 2.88 1.12 -10.26
C VAL A 86 3.15 1.66 -8.87
N ILE A 87 3.21 0.76 -7.90
CA ILE A 87 3.32 1.08 -6.47
C ILE A 87 4.74 0.79 -6.02
N TYR A 88 5.35 1.69 -5.26
CA TYR A 88 6.69 1.51 -4.72
C TYR A 88 6.82 2.05 -3.29
N CYS A 89 7.82 1.55 -2.58
CA CYS A 89 8.32 2.16 -1.35
C CYS A 89 9.71 2.72 -1.62
N LYS A 90 10.12 3.71 -0.83
CA LYS A 90 11.48 4.22 -0.84
C LYS A 90 12.49 3.14 -0.44
N GLU A 91 12.15 2.36 0.58
CA GLU A 91 12.98 1.26 1.07
C GLU A 91 12.30 -0.08 0.83
N GLY A 92 12.91 -0.87 -0.07
CA GLY A 92 12.50 -2.23 -0.35
C GLY A 92 11.02 -2.36 -0.72
N VAL A 93 10.40 -3.40 -0.16
CA VAL A 93 8.99 -3.77 -0.38
C VAL A 93 8.37 -3.97 1.01
N LEU A 94 8.07 -2.86 1.69
CA LEU A 94 7.50 -2.87 3.03
C LEU A 94 5.98 -2.67 2.98
N SER A 95 5.54 -1.48 2.59
CA SER A 95 4.12 -1.07 2.58
C SER A 95 3.46 -1.17 1.20
N SER A 96 4.23 -1.34 0.13
CA SER A 96 3.71 -1.47 -1.24
C SER A 96 2.83 -2.69 -1.48
N PRO A 97 3.07 -3.87 -0.86
CA PRO A 97 2.14 -4.98 -0.94
C PRO A 97 0.78 -4.65 -0.31
N ARG A 98 0.73 -3.85 0.77
CA ARG A 98 -0.54 -3.43 1.40
C ARG A 98 -1.39 -2.60 0.45
N VAL A 99 -0.79 -1.64 -0.24
CA VAL A 99 -1.53 -0.80 -1.21
C VAL A 99 -1.93 -1.61 -2.44
N TRP A 100 -1.03 -2.47 -2.95
CA TRP A 100 -1.36 -3.41 -4.03
C TRP A 100 -2.57 -4.28 -3.68
N TRP A 101 -2.56 -4.86 -2.47
CA TRP A 101 -3.64 -5.69 -1.96
C TRP A 101 -4.94 -4.90 -1.84
N MET A 102 -4.90 -3.67 -1.36
CA MET A 102 -6.09 -2.84 -1.19
C MET A 102 -6.74 -2.50 -2.53
N PHE A 103 -5.95 -2.18 -3.56
CA PHE A 103 -6.47 -1.99 -4.92
C PHE A 103 -7.07 -3.30 -5.49
N LYS A 104 -6.46 -4.46 -5.21
CA LYS A 104 -7.01 -5.76 -5.59
C LYS A 104 -8.32 -6.08 -4.88
N TYR A 105 -8.42 -5.78 -3.58
CA TYR A 105 -9.64 -5.90 -2.80
C TYR A 105 -10.76 -5.06 -3.42
N PHE A 106 -10.46 -3.81 -3.84
CA PHE A 106 -11.41 -2.93 -4.53
C PHE A 106 -11.50 -3.13 -6.06
N GLY A 107 -11.08 -4.30 -6.54
CA GLY A 107 -11.35 -4.73 -7.91
C GLY A 107 -10.56 -4.00 -9.00
N HIS A 108 -9.50 -3.27 -8.65
CA HIS A 108 -8.63 -2.62 -9.62
C HIS A 108 -7.80 -3.67 -10.38
N LYS A 109 -7.82 -3.59 -11.72
CA LYS A 109 -7.27 -4.65 -12.57
C LYS A 109 -5.75 -4.62 -12.61
N GLU A 110 -5.20 -3.50 -13.10
CA GLU A 110 -3.78 -3.35 -13.43
C GLU A 110 -3.00 -2.65 -12.32
N VAL A 111 -2.62 -3.42 -11.31
CA VAL A 111 -1.82 -2.93 -10.19
C VAL A 111 -0.57 -3.78 -10.00
N PHE A 112 0.58 -3.11 -9.99
CA PHE A 112 1.90 -3.71 -9.93
C PHE A 112 2.75 -3.08 -8.84
N VAL A 113 3.66 -3.86 -8.26
CA VAL A 113 4.68 -3.37 -7.34
C VAL A 113 6.01 -3.26 -8.08
N LEU A 114 6.70 -2.14 -7.92
CA LEU A 114 8.05 -1.93 -8.43
C LEU A 114 9.04 -2.76 -7.60
N ASN A 115 9.60 -3.81 -8.22
CA ASN A 115 10.57 -4.68 -7.59
C ASN A 115 11.83 -3.90 -7.20
N GLY A 116 12.13 -3.90 -5.90
CA GLY A 116 13.26 -3.16 -5.31
C GLY A 116 13.00 -1.67 -5.07
N GLY A 117 11.79 -1.17 -5.31
CA GLY A 117 11.36 0.17 -4.92
C GLY A 117 12.16 1.32 -5.55
N LEU A 118 12.22 2.46 -4.84
CA LEU A 118 12.96 3.64 -5.30
C LEU A 118 14.46 3.35 -5.46
N LYS A 119 15.02 2.51 -4.59
CA LYS A 119 16.43 2.10 -4.67
C LYS A 119 16.74 1.43 -6.02
N ALA A 120 15.93 0.47 -6.45
CA ALA A 120 16.11 -0.17 -7.75
C ALA A 120 15.90 0.79 -8.93
N TRP A 121 14.98 1.74 -8.81
CA TRP A 121 14.80 2.80 -9.79
C TRP A 121 16.06 3.66 -9.96
N MET A 122 16.65 4.10 -8.85
CA MET A 122 17.89 4.88 -8.86
C MET A 122 19.07 4.08 -9.41
N LEU A 123 19.21 2.80 -9.03
CA LEU A 123 20.24 1.90 -9.56
C LEU A 123 20.11 1.66 -11.08
N ALA A 124 18.90 1.81 -11.64
CA ALA A 124 18.65 1.75 -13.07
C ALA A 124 18.84 3.12 -13.79
N ASN A 125 19.53 4.07 -13.13
CA ASN A 125 19.75 5.45 -13.57
C ASN A 125 18.41 6.14 -13.90
N GLY A 126 17.41 5.94 -13.06
CA GLY A 126 16.12 6.60 -13.15
C GLY A 126 16.20 8.06 -12.68
N MET A 127 15.52 8.97 -13.37
CA MET A 127 15.42 10.37 -12.95
C MET A 127 14.63 10.51 -11.65
N ILE A 128 14.86 11.58 -10.89
CA ILE A 128 14.13 11.88 -9.65
C ILE A 128 13.59 13.31 -9.69
N ASN A 129 12.42 13.50 -9.06
CA ASN A 129 11.77 14.78 -8.92
C ASN A 129 11.67 15.19 -7.44
N TYR A 130 11.50 16.49 -7.25
CA TYR A 130 11.50 17.16 -5.95
C TYR A 130 10.33 18.14 -5.85
N GLY A 131 10.08 18.65 -4.65
CA GLY A 131 9.09 19.69 -4.39
C GLY A 131 7.64 19.18 -4.41
N PRO A 132 6.66 20.08 -4.24
CA PRO A 132 5.25 19.72 -4.25
C PRO A 132 4.78 19.22 -5.62
N ILE A 133 3.63 18.56 -5.66
CA ILE A 133 2.95 18.17 -6.89
C ILE A 133 1.56 18.81 -6.95
N ASN A 134 1.12 19.15 -8.15
CA ASN A 134 -0.25 19.52 -8.42
C ASN A 134 -1.00 18.31 -9.00
N ILE A 135 -2.11 17.92 -8.37
CA ILE A 135 -2.91 16.77 -8.78
C ILE A 135 -4.24 17.26 -9.30
N LYS A 136 -4.57 16.89 -10.54
CA LYS A 136 -5.92 17.07 -11.06
C LYS A 136 -6.78 15.88 -10.61
N LYS A 137 -7.81 16.17 -9.83
CA LYS A 137 -8.77 15.17 -9.34
C LYS A 137 -9.47 14.45 -10.51
N THR A 138 -9.82 13.20 -10.26
CA THR A 138 -10.54 12.32 -11.20
C THR A 138 -11.87 11.87 -10.57
N LYS A 139 -12.52 10.88 -11.19
CA LYS A 139 -13.71 10.21 -10.64
C LYS A 139 -13.46 8.71 -10.60
N TYR A 140 -12.74 8.26 -9.58
CA TYR A 140 -12.49 6.85 -9.36
C TYR A 140 -13.77 6.15 -8.89
N LYS A 141 -14.05 4.98 -9.46
CA LYS A 141 -15.16 4.12 -9.06
C LYS A 141 -14.70 2.68 -8.82
N VAL A 142 -15.06 2.15 -7.66
CA VAL A 142 -14.87 0.76 -7.29
C VAL A 142 -15.84 -0.08 -8.10
N LYS A 143 -15.32 -0.95 -8.96
CA LYS A 143 -16.15 -1.82 -9.80
C LYS A 143 -16.69 -3.03 -9.03
N ARG A 144 -15.88 -3.56 -8.12
CA ARG A 144 -16.18 -4.78 -7.37
C ARG A 144 -15.38 -4.78 -6.07
N VAL A 145 -16.00 -5.29 -5.02
CA VAL A 145 -15.30 -5.67 -3.78
C VAL A 145 -15.05 -7.18 -3.81
N ASN A 146 -13.79 -7.57 -3.67
CA ASN A 146 -13.36 -8.97 -3.64
C ASN A 146 -13.16 -9.40 -2.19
N VAL A 147 -14.25 -9.78 -1.51
CA VAL A 147 -14.22 -10.11 -0.08
C VAL A 147 -13.23 -11.23 0.26
N ASN A 148 -12.98 -12.18 -0.65
CA ASN A 148 -12.01 -13.27 -0.49
C ASN A 148 -10.54 -12.80 -0.32
N PHE A 149 -10.24 -11.52 -0.52
CA PHE A 149 -8.91 -10.96 -0.23
C PHE A 149 -8.73 -10.59 1.24
N ASN A 150 -9.79 -10.64 2.06
CA ASN A 150 -9.75 -10.31 3.47
C ASN A 150 -10.40 -11.43 4.28
N SER A 151 -9.90 -11.68 5.48
CA SER A 151 -10.55 -12.55 6.46
C SER A 151 -10.94 -11.73 7.67
N THR A 152 -12.15 -11.91 8.19
CA THR A 152 -12.61 -11.25 9.42
C THR A 152 -12.16 -12.02 10.66
N TYR A 153 -12.26 -11.38 11.82
CA TYR A 153 -12.00 -12.05 13.10
C TYR A 153 -12.92 -13.25 13.30
N GLU A 154 -14.20 -13.09 13.00
CA GLU A 154 -15.23 -14.13 13.14
C GLU A 154 -14.92 -15.33 12.25
N GLU A 155 -14.56 -15.11 10.98
CA GLU A 155 -14.20 -16.18 10.04
C GLU A 155 -12.99 -16.98 10.55
N ILE A 156 -11.94 -16.30 11.03
CA ILE A 156 -10.74 -16.98 11.57
C ILE A 156 -11.09 -17.80 12.84
N MET A 157 -11.94 -17.26 13.72
CA MET A 157 -12.37 -17.96 14.93
C MET A 157 -13.25 -19.16 14.61
N GLU A 158 -14.10 -19.05 13.59
CA GLU A 158 -14.93 -20.15 13.09
C GLU A 158 -14.09 -21.27 12.49
N MET A 159 -13.15 -20.94 11.61
CA MET A 159 -12.21 -21.90 11.01
C MET A 159 -11.41 -22.64 12.10
N LYS A 160 -10.95 -21.92 13.12
CA LYS A 160 -10.25 -22.50 14.29
C LYS A 160 -11.15 -23.45 15.07
N LYS A 161 -12.41 -23.08 15.30
CA LYS A 161 -13.41 -23.89 16.02
C LYS A 161 -13.70 -25.20 15.30
N TYR A 162 -13.88 -25.17 13.98
CA TYR A 162 -14.23 -26.34 13.18
C TYR A 162 -13.02 -27.13 12.66
N LYS A 163 -11.80 -26.76 13.06
CA LYS A 163 -10.54 -27.42 12.66
C LYS A 163 -10.41 -27.57 11.15
N GLU A 164 -10.84 -26.55 10.42
CA GLU A 164 -10.65 -26.52 8.97
C GLU A 164 -9.16 -26.56 8.62
N ARG A 165 -8.83 -27.05 7.42
CA ARG A 165 -7.44 -27.18 6.99
C ARG A 165 -6.96 -25.87 6.38
N PHE A 166 -6.42 -24.97 7.21
CA PHE A 166 -5.84 -23.70 6.79
C PHE A 166 -4.50 -23.44 7.49
N ASN A 167 -3.68 -22.58 6.90
CA ASN A 167 -2.43 -22.11 7.49
C ASN A 167 -2.57 -20.62 7.79
N ILE A 168 -2.34 -20.23 9.04
CA ILE A 168 -2.15 -18.82 9.42
C ILE A 168 -0.66 -18.53 9.37
N LEU A 169 -0.28 -17.53 8.58
CA LEU A 169 1.09 -17.04 8.50
C LEU A 169 1.14 -15.64 9.12
N ASP A 170 2.00 -15.48 10.13
CA ASP A 170 2.27 -14.18 10.75
C ASP A 170 3.54 -13.57 10.14
N ALA A 171 3.43 -12.37 9.58
CA ALA A 171 4.52 -11.66 8.92
C ALA A 171 5.37 -10.81 9.89
N ARG A 172 5.07 -10.81 11.20
CA ARG A 172 5.86 -10.08 12.19
C ARG A 172 7.26 -10.68 12.35
N PRO A 173 8.24 -9.87 12.78
CA PRO A 173 9.54 -10.39 13.18
C PRO A 173 9.42 -11.50 14.24
N LYS A 174 10.32 -12.49 14.19
CA LYS A 174 10.34 -13.64 15.09
C LYS A 174 10.18 -13.27 16.56
N ASN A 175 10.89 -12.24 17.02
CA ASN A 175 10.84 -11.83 18.43
C ASN A 175 9.44 -11.32 18.83
N ARG A 176 8.75 -10.56 17.98
CA ARG A 176 7.37 -10.13 18.24
C ARG A 176 6.37 -11.27 18.18
N PHE A 177 6.57 -12.21 17.25
CA PHE A 177 5.77 -13.43 17.18
C PHE A 177 5.91 -14.28 18.45
N LEU A 178 7.14 -14.41 18.97
CA LEU A 178 7.46 -15.13 20.21
C LEU A 178 7.27 -14.28 21.49
N GLU A 179 6.71 -13.07 21.39
CA GLU A 179 6.47 -12.16 22.52
C GLU A 179 7.73 -11.70 23.29
N LEU A 180 8.89 -11.73 22.65
CA LEU A 180 10.18 -11.30 23.20
C LEU A 180 10.44 -9.80 23.03
N GLU A 181 9.58 -9.08 22.31
CA GLU A 181 9.66 -7.66 22.05
C GLU A 181 8.24 -7.05 22.08
N GLU A 182 8.12 -5.79 22.51
CA GLU A 182 6.85 -5.08 22.56
C GLU A 182 6.31 -4.75 21.16
N GLU A 183 4.99 -4.65 21.06
CA GLU A 183 4.33 -4.23 19.83
C GLU A 183 4.48 -2.71 19.65
N PRO A 184 5.02 -2.23 18.50
CA PRO A 184 5.29 -0.80 18.29
C PRO A 184 4.02 0.02 18.00
N ARG A 185 2.86 -0.62 17.93
CA ARG A 185 1.58 -0.01 17.58
C ARG A 185 0.60 -0.23 18.73
N GLU A 186 -0.09 0.83 19.11
CA GLU A 186 -1.19 0.76 20.07
C GLU A 186 -2.28 -0.19 19.58
N ASN A 187 -2.99 -0.82 20.52
CA ASN A 187 -4.11 -1.74 20.27
C ASN A 187 -3.78 -2.99 19.43
N ILE A 188 -2.51 -3.39 19.35
CA ILE A 188 -2.10 -4.70 18.83
C ILE A 188 -1.71 -5.61 19.99
N GLY A 189 -2.40 -6.75 20.09
CA GLY A 189 -2.14 -7.76 21.12
C GLY A 189 -0.85 -8.55 20.87
N ARG A 190 -0.30 -9.12 21.94
CA ARG A 190 0.74 -10.17 21.87
C ARG A 190 0.11 -11.44 21.27
N GLY A 191 0.88 -12.22 20.52
CA GLY A 191 0.36 -13.26 19.60
C GLY A 191 -0.19 -14.53 20.27
N LYS A 192 -1.40 -14.47 20.86
CA LYS A 192 -2.13 -15.63 21.41
C LYS A 192 -3.46 -15.88 20.69
#